data_AF-A0ABD0MLD2-F1
#
_entry.id   AF-A0ABD0MLD2-F1
#
_cell.length_a   1.000
_cell.length_b   1.000
_cell.length_c   1.000
_cell.angle_alpha   90.00
_cell.angle_beta   90.00
_cell.angle_gamma   90.00
#
_symmetry.space_group_name_H-M   'P 1'
#
loop_
_entity.id
_entity.type
_entity.pdbx_description
1 polymer ?
#
loop_
_entity_poly.entity_id
_entity_poly.type
_entity_poly.pdbx_seq_one_letter_code
_entity_poly.pdbx_strand_id
1 'polypeptide(L)'
;GVLRAFKGELIHIYNKREGALLNTEHFNELQSRCNVLLLGDSLGDLNMADGVMNLQNVLKIGYLNDKVDERRQSYLNSYDIILEKDETMDVPNAILQYITGQ
;
A
#
# COMPACT_ATOMS: atom_id res chain seq x y z
N GLY A 1 -22.40 12.49 17.43
CA GLY A 1 -21.99 11.32 18.23
C GLY A 1 -20.74 11.68 19.01
N VAL A 2 -20.57 11.12 20.21
CA VAL A 2 -19.38 11.37 21.05
C VAL A 2 -18.44 10.17 20.91
N LEU A 3 -17.22 10.42 20.42
CA LEU A 3 -16.16 9.41 20.35
C LEU A 3 -15.80 8.99 21.79
N ARG A 4 -15.93 7.70 22.12
CA ARG A 4 -15.65 7.20 23.48
C ARG A 4 -14.23 6.65 23.66
N ALA A 5 -13.74 5.85 22.71
CA ALA A 5 -12.40 5.27 22.75
C ALA A 5 -12.05 4.61 21.41
N PHE A 6 -10.76 4.31 21.24
CA PHE A 6 -10.25 3.43 20.18
C PHE A 6 -9.96 2.04 20.76
N LYS A 7 -10.08 1.00 19.93
CA LYS A 7 -9.80 -0.39 20.31
C LYS A 7 -8.53 -0.86 19.58
N GLY A 8 -7.56 -1.35 20.34
CA GLY A 8 -6.27 -1.80 19.81
C GLY A 8 -5.21 -0.69 19.80
N GLU A 9 -4.05 -0.98 19.20
CA GLU A 9 -2.98 0.01 19.05
C GLU A 9 -3.33 1.07 18.00
N LEU A 10 -2.89 2.30 18.25
CA LEU A 10 -3.15 3.43 17.37
C LEU A 10 -2.30 3.30 16.09
N ILE A 11 -2.93 3.01 14.96
CA ILE A 11 -2.28 3.06 13.64
C ILE A 11 -2.35 4.51 13.14
N HIS A 12 -1.19 5.17 13.06
CA HIS A 12 -1.06 6.49 12.43
C HIS A 12 -0.15 6.39 11.20
N ILE A 13 -0.13 7.43 10.36
CA ILE A 13 0.64 7.49 9.10
C ILE A 13 2.14 7.13 9.24
N TYR A 14 2.72 7.31 10.42
CA TYR A 14 4.12 7.00 10.71
C TYR A 14 4.34 5.64 11.37
N ASN A 15 3.27 4.94 11.80
CA ASN A 15 3.38 3.65 12.50
C ASN A 15 2.86 2.45 11.69
N LYS A 16 2.73 2.60 10.38
CA LYS A 16 2.28 1.51 9.48
C LYS A 16 3.29 0.35 9.44
N ARG A 17 4.57 0.63 9.73
CA ARG A 17 5.63 -0.39 9.81
C ARG A 17 5.43 -1.35 11.00
N GLU A 18 5.13 -0.85 12.20
CA GLU A 18 4.89 -1.72 13.36
C GLU A 18 3.59 -2.53 13.19
N GLY A 19 2.54 -1.92 12.63
CA GLY A 19 1.31 -2.64 12.29
C GLY A 19 1.50 -3.77 11.28
N ALA A 20 2.42 -3.63 10.32
CA ALA A 20 2.78 -4.71 9.40
C ALA A 20 3.54 -5.86 10.12
N LEU A 21 4.43 -5.52 11.05
CA LEU A 21 5.22 -6.50 11.82
C LEU A 21 4.40 -7.24 12.89
N LEU A 22 3.38 -6.60 13.47
CA LEU A 22 2.49 -7.21 14.46
C LEU A 22 1.57 -8.28 13.85
N ASN A 23 1.33 -8.25 12.54
CA ASN A 23 0.51 -9.22 11.82
C ASN A 23 1.32 -10.39 11.23
N THR A 24 2.53 -10.65 11.76
CA THR A 24 3.43 -11.71 11.27
C THR A 24 2.81 -13.10 11.25
N GLU A 25 1.88 -13.42 12.16
CA GLU A 25 1.13 -14.69 12.11
C GLU A 25 0.26 -14.82 10.84
N HIS A 26 -0.36 -13.72 10.39
CA HIS A 26 -1.13 -13.70 9.14
C HIS A 26 -0.21 -13.78 7.91
N PHE A 27 0.99 -13.18 7.99
CA PHE A 27 1.98 -13.24 6.91
C PHE A 27 2.64 -14.62 6.78
N ASN A 28 2.70 -15.42 7.85
CA ASN A 28 3.21 -16.79 7.78
C ASN A 28 2.34 -17.71 6.91
N GLU A 29 1.02 -17.56 6.94
CA GLU A 29 0.11 -18.28 6.03
C GLU A 29 0.24 -17.80 4.58
N LEU A 30 0.69 -16.55 4.39
CA LEU A 30 0.91 -15.91 3.10
C LEU A 30 2.33 -16.11 2.54
N GLN A 31 3.21 -16.88 3.20
CA GLN A 31 4.58 -17.15 2.72
C GLN A 31 4.65 -17.76 1.31
N SER A 32 3.56 -18.39 0.84
CA SER A 32 3.46 -18.93 -0.53
C SER A 32 3.17 -17.86 -1.59
N ARG A 33 2.80 -16.64 -1.20
CA ARG A 33 2.43 -15.53 -2.09
C ARG A 33 3.59 -14.56 -2.24
N CYS A 34 4.45 -14.83 -3.22
CA CYS A 34 5.65 -14.03 -3.48
C CYS A 34 5.40 -12.73 -4.29
N ASN A 35 4.15 -12.50 -4.74
CA ASN A 35 3.77 -11.36 -5.57
C ASN A 35 2.85 -10.41 -4.78
N VAL A 36 3.22 -9.13 -4.71
CA VAL A 36 2.47 -8.11 -3.96
C VAL A 36 2.14 -6.93 -4.86
N LEU A 37 0.86 -6.55 -4.85
CA LEU A 37 0.38 -5.29 -5.41
C LEU A 37 0.12 -4.33 -4.24
N LEU A 38 0.96 -3.31 -4.10
CA LEU A 38 0.84 -2.30 -3.05
C LEU A 38 0.14 -1.07 -3.62
N LEU A 39 -0.98 -0.70 -3.02
CA LEU A 39 -1.72 0.52 -3.34
C LEU A 39 -1.59 1.47 -2.16
N GLY A 40 -1.14 2.69 -2.40
CA GLY A 40 -1.00 3.70 -1.35
C GLY A 40 -1.26 5.10 -1.87
N ASP A 41 -1.68 5.99 -0.99
CA ASP A 41 -1.93 7.41 -1.28
C ASP A 41 -0.91 8.32 -0.60
N SER A 42 -0.02 7.76 0.23
CA SER A 42 0.99 8.48 1.00
C SER A 42 2.34 7.76 0.99
N LEU A 43 3.45 8.51 1.08
CA LEU A 43 4.79 7.90 1.20
C LEU A 43 4.93 6.96 2.41
N GLY A 44 4.10 7.11 3.44
CA GLY A 44 4.10 6.19 4.59
C GLY A 44 3.60 4.79 4.26
N ASP A 45 2.84 4.63 3.17
CA ASP A 45 2.30 3.35 2.70
C ASP A 45 3.35 2.41 2.13
N LEU A 46 4.47 2.97 1.67
CA LEU A 46 5.57 2.20 1.09
C LEU A 46 6.13 1.16 2.08
N ASN A 47 6.05 1.47 3.38
CA ASN A 47 6.54 0.60 4.45
C ASN A 47 5.55 -0.50 4.85
N MET A 48 4.36 -0.57 4.23
CA MET A 48 3.37 -1.63 4.52
C MET A 48 3.82 -3.00 3.99
N ALA A 49 4.64 -3.03 2.93
CA ALA A 49 5.18 -4.28 2.40
C ALA A 49 6.30 -4.88 3.27
N ASP A 50 6.93 -4.10 4.17
CA ASP A 50 8.10 -4.54 4.95
C ASP A 50 7.82 -5.72 5.89
N GLY A 51 6.55 -5.98 6.24
CA GLY A 51 6.13 -7.12 7.05
C GLY A 51 6.05 -8.45 6.30
N VAL A 52 6.11 -8.44 4.96
CA VAL A 52 5.98 -9.64 4.12
C VAL A 52 7.34 -10.32 3.99
N MET A 53 7.45 -11.54 4.52
CA MET A 53 8.63 -12.39 4.32
C MET A 53 8.60 -12.99 2.90
N ASN A 54 9.74 -13.00 2.20
CA ASN A 54 9.93 -13.56 0.84
C ASN A 54 9.24 -12.80 -0.32
N LEU A 55 9.25 -11.47 -0.31
CA LEU A 55 8.84 -10.66 -1.47
C LEU A 55 9.74 -10.94 -2.69
N GLN A 56 9.17 -11.43 -3.80
CA GLN A 56 9.89 -11.55 -5.08
C GLN A 56 9.52 -10.43 -6.04
N ASN A 57 8.22 -10.21 -6.24
CA ASN A 57 7.71 -9.16 -7.11
C ASN A 57 6.82 -8.21 -6.32
N VAL A 58 7.12 -6.92 -6.38
CA VAL A 58 6.32 -5.87 -5.73
C VAL A 58 6.02 -4.81 -6.78
N LEU A 59 4.75 -4.57 -7.03
CA LEU A 59 4.29 -3.45 -7.86
C LEU A 59 3.62 -2.42 -6.97
N LYS A 60 4.16 -1.21 -6.94
CA LYS A 60 3.69 -0.11 -6.10
C LYS A 60 2.94 0.92 -6.94
N ILE A 61 1.67 1.13 -6.62
CA ILE A 61 0.80 2.12 -7.26
C ILE A 61 0.48 3.22 -6.24
N GLY A 62 0.84 4.46 -6.59
CA GLY A 62 0.67 5.65 -5.77
C GLY A 62 -0.47 6.52 -6.28
N TYR A 63 -1.47 6.79 -5.45
CA TYR A 63 -2.53 7.77 -5.75
C TYR A 63 -2.08 9.16 -5.28
N LEU A 64 -1.85 10.06 -6.23
CA LEU A 64 -1.41 11.42 -5.98
C LEU A 64 -2.57 12.41 -6.20
N ASN A 65 -3.40 12.55 -5.15
CA ASN A 65 -4.60 13.39 -5.19
C ASN A 65 -4.40 14.80 -4.64
N ASP A 66 -3.42 14.99 -3.74
CA ASP A 66 -3.15 16.28 -3.09
C ASP A 66 -1.68 16.71 -3.23
N LYS A 67 -1.46 18.02 -3.32
CA LYS A 67 -0.14 18.66 -3.48
C LYS A 67 0.72 18.04 -4.59
N VAL A 68 0.10 17.83 -5.75
CA VAL A 68 0.70 17.14 -6.90
C VAL A 68 2.08 17.69 -7.24
N ASP A 69 2.22 19.01 -7.42
CA ASP A 69 3.51 19.60 -7.83
C ASP A 69 4.62 19.45 -6.79
N GLU A 70 4.29 19.52 -5.49
CA GLU A 70 5.27 19.38 -4.40
C GLU A 70 5.68 17.92 -4.18
N ARG A 71 4.73 16.98 -4.34
CA ARG A 71 4.93 15.56 -3.99
C ARG A 71 5.27 14.68 -5.17
N ARG A 72 5.03 15.12 -6.41
CA ARG A 72 5.28 14.35 -7.64
C ARG A 72 6.69 13.77 -7.68
N GLN A 73 7.72 14.56 -7.36
CA GLN A 73 9.10 14.07 -7.40
C GLN A 73 9.35 12.93 -6.39
N SER A 74 8.80 13.06 -5.18
CA SER A 74 8.94 12.00 -4.16
C SER A 74 8.19 10.74 -4.55
N TYR A 75 7.01 10.86 -5.17
CA TYR A 75 6.23 9.73 -5.64
C TYR A 75 6.93 9.03 -6.82
N LEU A 76 7.49 9.78 -7.77
CA LEU A 76 8.27 9.24 -8.91
C LEU A 76 9.49 8.45 -8.48
N ASN A 77 10.10 8.83 -7.36
CA ASN A 77 11.26 8.11 -6.82
C ASN A 77 10.88 6.85 -6.03
N SER A 78 9.60 6.69 -5.67
CA SER A 78 9.17 5.72 -4.64
C SER A 78 8.13 4.70 -5.13
N TYR A 79 7.25 5.10 -6.03
CA TYR A 79 6.20 4.29 -6.64
C TYR A 79 6.56 3.94 -8.09
N ASP A 80 6.13 2.76 -8.54
CA ASP A 80 6.35 2.32 -9.92
C ASP A 80 5.32 2.94 -10.87
N ILE A 81 4.07 3.11 -10.39
CA ILE A 81 2.97 3.73 -11.12
C ILE A 81 2.39 4.85 -10.25
N ILE A 82 2.13 6.01 -10.86
CA ILE A 82 1.50 7.15 -10.18
C ILE A 82 0.22 7.50 -10.93
N LEU A 83 -0.87 7.58 -10.18
CA LEU A 83 -2.16 8.00 -10.66
C LEU A 83 -2.44 9.39 -10.09
N GLU A 84 -2.34 10.41 -10.96
CA GLU A 84 -2.52 11.80 -10.55
C GLU A 84 -3.98 12.21 -10.65
N LYS A 85 -4.58 12.64 -9.53
CA LYS A 85 -5.99 13.05 -9.44
C LYS A 85 -6.95 11.99 -10.00
N ASP A 86 -6.60 10.73 -9.84
CA ASP A 86 -7.42 9.60 -10.25
C ASP A 86 -8.20 9.09 -9.03
N GLU A 87 -9.53 9.12 -9.14
CA GLU A 87 -10.45 8.64 -8.11
C GLU A 87 -11.02 7.25 -8.46
N THR A 88 -10.47 6.59 -9.48
CA THR A 88 -10.89 5.27 -9.95
C THR A 88 -9.96 4.16 -9.49
N MET A 89 -10.40 2.91 -9.65
CA MET A 89 -9.59 1.70 -9.42
C MET A 89 -9.30 0.97 -10.74
N ASP A 90 -9.41 1.67 -11.88
CA ASP A 90 -9.37 1.05 -13.21
C ASP A 90 -7.99 0.45 -13.51
N VAL A 91 -6.91 1.14 -13.13
CA VAL A 91 -5.54 0.65 -13.33
C VAL A 91 -5.23 -0.59 -12.49
N PRO A 92 -5.46 -0.61 -11.16
CA PRO A 92 -5.32 -1.84 -10.39
C PRO A 92 -6.19 -2.98 -10.90
N ASN A 93 -7.45 -2.70 -11.29
CA ASN A 93 -8.36 -3.72 -11.80
C ASN A 93 -7.90 -4.29 -13.14
N ALA A 94 -7.40 -3.45 -14.05
CA ALA A 94 -6.84 -3.90 -15.33
C ALA A 94 -5.62 -4.80 -15.12
N ILE A 95 -4.74 -4.45 -14.17
CA ILE A 95 -3.59 -5.27 -13.79
C ILE A 95 -4.06 -6.62 -13.21
N LEU A 96 -5.06 -6.60 -12.32
CA LEU A 96 -5.62 -7.82 -11.75
C LEU A 96 -6.23 -8.72 -12.83
N GLN A 97 -7.07 -8.17 -13.72
CA GLN A 97 -7.66 -8.90 -14.85
C GLN A 97 -6.59 -9.54 -15.74
N TYR A 98 -5.52 -8.78 -16.04
CA TYR A 98 -4.41 -9.31 -16.83
C TYR A 98 -3.69 -10.48 -16.14
N ILE A 99 -3.48 -10.40 -14.82
CA ILE A 99 -2.77 -11.43 -14.05
C ILE A 99 -3.66 -12.67 -13.79
N THR A 100 -4.96 -12.48 -13.51
CA THR A 100 -5.89 -13.57 -13.18
C THR A 100 -6.54 -14.19 -14.42
N GLY A 101 -6.44 -13.53 -15.58
CA GLY A 101 -7.04 -14.00 -16.83
C GLY A 101 -8.58 -14.03 -16.81
N GLN A 102 -9.21 -13.25 -15.93
CA GLN A 102 -10.67 -13.10 -15.82
C GLN A 102 -11.15 -11.77 -16.41
#